data_AF-A0A655ZSY6-F1
#
_entry.id   AF-A0A655ZSY6-F1
#
_cell.length_a   1.000
_cell.length_b   1.000
_cell.length_c   1.000
_cell.angle_alpha   90.00
_cell.angle_beta   90.00
_cell.angle_gamma   90.00
#
_symmetry.space_group_name_H-M   'P 1'
#
loop_
_entity.id
_entity.type
_entity.pdbx_description
1 polymer ?
#
loop_
_entity_poly.entity_id
_entity_poly.type
_entity_poly.pdbx_seq_one_letter_code
_entity_poly.pdbx_strand_id
1 'polypeptide(L)'
;MVLDATAGLGRDAFVLASLGCRVQMVERHPVVAALLEDGLQRAKQDDEIGAWVSERISLLHASSHDALQQLASDPNFVAPDVVYLDPMYPHPENKKKTALVKKEMRVFQSLVGADNDADALLEPALQLAQKRVVVKRPDYAPWLSNRKPSMAMETKKNRFDVYVIAAMSGE
;
A
#
# COMPACT_ATOMS: atom_id res chain seq x y z
N MET A 1 -13.49 0.18 4.39
CA MET A 1 -12.68 -0.07 3.17
C MET A 1 -11.24 0.37 3.38
N VAL A 2 -10.27 -0.31 2.76
CA VAL A 2 -8.86 0.06 2.74
C VAL A 2 -8.45 0.45 1.32
N LEU A 3 -7.70 1.53 1.16
CA LEU A 3 -7.01 1.88 -0.08
C LEU A 3 -5.51 1.60 0.10
N ASP A 4 -4.94 0.67 -0.65
CA ASP A 4 -3.50 0.47 -0.74
C ASP A 4 -2.94 1.33 -1.87
N ALA A 5 -2.29 2.44 -1.54
CA ALA A 5 -1.80 3.38 -2.55
C ALA A 5 -0.40 3.03 -3.08
N THR A 6 0.13 1.86 -2.75
CA THR A 6 1.47 1.39 -3.18
C THR A 6 1.43 -0.12 -3.36
N ALA A 7 0.51 -0.59 -4.19
CA ALA A 7 0.11 -2.00 -4.23
C ALA A 7 1.29 -2.95 -4.45
N GLY A 8 2.22 -2.60 -5.35
CA GLY A 8 3.37 -3.41 -5.68
C GLY A 8 2.94 -4.80 -6.14
N LEU A 9 3.40 -5.84 -5.44
CA LEU A 9 3.02 -7.23 -5.73
C LEU A 9 1.69 -7.66 -5.07
N GLY A 10 0.94 -6.75 -4.47
CA GLY A 10 -0.38 -7.01 -3.86
C GLY A 10 -0.34 -7.87 -2.60
N ARG A 11 0.83 -8.08 -1.98
CA ARG A 11 0.99 -9.02 -0.85
C ARG A 11 0.22 -8.57 0.39
N ASP A 12 0.42 -7.32 0.81
CA ASP A 12 -0.24 -6.79 2.01
C ASP A 12 -1.73 -6.56 1.73
N ALA A 13 -2.07 -6.03 0.55
CA ALA A 13 -3.46 -5.91 0.09
C ALA A 13 -4.23 -7.23 0.12
N PHE A 14 -3.64 -8.33 -0.37
CA PHE A 14 -4.27 -9.65 -0.35
C PHE A 14 -4.48 -10.18 1.08
N VAL A 15 -3.52 -9.97 1.98
CA VAL A 15 -3.67 -10.32 3.40
C VAL A 15 -4.84 -9.55 4.01
N LEU A 16 -4.92 -8.24 3.80
CA LEU A 16 -6.02 -7.41 4.32
C LEU A 16 -7.37 -7.88 3.77
N ALA A 17 -7.45 -8.20 2.48
CA ALA A 17 -8.67 -8.70 1.87
C ALA A 17 -9.10 -10.08 2.41
N SER A 18 -8.13 -10.97 2.66
CA SER A 18 -8.37 -12.29 3.26
C SER A 18 -8.92 -12.18 4.69
N LEU A 19 -8.58 -11.10 5.40
CA LEU A 19 -9.10 -10.79 6.74
C LEU A 19 -10.48 -10.13 6.73
N GLY A 20 -11.10 -9.93 5.55
CA GLY A 20 -12.44 -9.37 5.43
C GLY A 20 -12.49 -7.93 4.92
N CYS A 21 -11.36 -7.26 4.72
CA CYS A 21 -11.38 -5.89 4.20
C CYS A 21 -11.77 -5.87 2.72
N ARG A 22 -12.54 -4.86 2.31
CA ARG A 22 -12.57 -4.43 0.90
C ARG A 22 -11.34 -3.56 0.66
N VAL A 23 -10.54 -3.92 -0.33
CA VAL A 23 -9.24 -3.31 -0.65
C VAL A 23 -9.26 -2.82 -2.10
N GLN A 24 -9.03 -1.52 -2.29
CA GLN A 24 -8.72 -0.96 -3.59
C GLN A 24 -7.22 -0.68 -3.67
N MET A 25 -6.55 -1.27 -4.64
CA MET A 25 -5.12 -1.14 -4.87
C MET A 25 -4.85 -0.08 -5.94
N VAL A 26 -3.82 0.74 -5.74
CA VAL A 26 -3.30 1.67 -6.73
C VAL A 26 -1.86 1.28 -7.05
N GLU A 27 -1.59 1.09 -8.35
CA GLU A 27 -0.24 0.80 -8.84
C GLU A 27 0.07 1.73 -10.01
N ARG A 28 1.24 2.36 -10.00
CA ARG A 28 1.67 3.33 -11.02
C ARG A 28 2.46 2.69 -12.14
N HIS A 29 3.27 1.68 -11.81
CA HIS A 29 4.21 1.10 -12.74
C HIS A 29 3.47 0.13 -13.67
N PRO A 30 3.42 0.39 -14.98
CA PRO A 30 2.56 -0.35 -15.91
C PRO A 30 2.86 -1.86 -15.93
N VAL A 31 4.14 -2.24 -15.85
CA VAL A 31 4.54 -3.65 -15.79
C VAL A 31 4.08 -4.32 -14.49
N VAL A 32 4.13 -3.60 -13.36
CA VAL A 32 3.71 -4.16 -12.07
C VAL A 32 2.20 -4.29 -12.03
N ALA A 33 1.48 -3.27 -12.52
CA ALA A 33 0.03 -3.31 -12.68
C ALA A 33 -0.40 -4.49 -13.56
N ALA A 34 0.27 -4.73 -14.69
CA ALA A 34 -0.02 -5.86 -15.55
C ALA A 34 0.24 -7.23 -14.87
N LEU A 35 1.33 -7.36 -14.13
CA LEU A 35 1.63 -8.57 -13.34
C LEU A 35 0.59 -8.82 -12.25
N LEU A 36 0.16 -7.75 -11.58
CA LEU A 36 -0.83 -7.81 -10.52
C LEU A 36 -2.22 -8.15 -11.07
N GLU A 37 -2.61 -7.53 -12.19
CA GLU A 37 -3.87 -7.82 -12.89
C GLU A 37 -3.94 -9.28 -13.35
N ASP A 38 -2.87 -9.83 -13.94
CA ASP A 38 -2.78 -11.25 -14.29
C ASP A 38 -2.95 -12.16 -13.05
N GLY A 39 -2.30 -11.80 -11.94
CA GLY A 39 -2.45 -12.50 -10.66
C GLY A 39 -3.88 -12.49 -10.14
N LEU A 40 -4.56 -11.33 -10.20
CA LEU A 40 -5.95 -11.19 -9.80
C LEU A 40 -6.89 -11.98 -10.70
N GLN A 41 -6.68 -11.97 -12.01
CA GLN A 41 -7.51 -12.73 -12.96
C GLN A 41 -7.48 -14.23 -12.67
N ARG A 42 -6.29 -14.77 -12.36
CA ARG A 42 -6.16 -16.17 -11.94
C ARG A 42 -6.80 -16.42 -10.57
N ALA A 43 -6.59 -15.53 -9.60
CA ALA A 43 -7.18 -15.67 -8.27
C ALA A 43 -8.72 -15.61 -8.30
N LYS A 44 -9.32 -14.80 -9.17
CA LYS A 44 -10.79 -14.72 -9.37
C LYS A 44 -11.40 -16.01 -9.93
N GLN A 45 -10.60 -16.84 -10.60
CA GLN A 45 -11.03 -18.11 -11.19
C GLN A 45 -10.82 -19.30 -10.24
N ASP A 46 -10.23 -19.08 -9.07
CA ASP A 46 -10.01 -20.12 -8.08
C ASP A 46 -11.31 -20.46 -7.33
N ASP A 47 -11.58 -21.75 -7.13
CA ASP A 47 -12.83 -22.22 -6.52
C ASP A 47 -12.97 -21.85 -5.03
N GLU A 48 -11.84 -21.73 -4.31
CA GLU A 48 -11.84 -21.44 -2.88
C GLU A 48 -11.88 -19.93 -2.63
N ILE A 49 -11.09 -19.16 -3.38
CA ILE A 49 -10.89 -17.73 -3.11
C ILE A 49 -11.57 -16.79 -4.09
N GLY A 50 -11.96 -17.27 -5.27
CA GLY A 50 -12.36 -16.42 -6.39
C GLY A 50 -13.57 -15.54 -6.11
N ALA A 51 -14.55 -16.06 -5.36
CA ALA A 51 -15.75 -15.32 -4.98
C ALA A 51 -15.42 -14.09 -4.13
N TRP A 52 -14.66 -14.25 -3.04
CA TRP A 52 -14.35 -13.12 -2.16
C TRP A 52 -13.27 -12.22 -2.74
N VAL A 53 -12.34 -12.74 -3.54
CA VAL A 53 -11.36 -11.90 -4.27
C VAL A 53 -12.07 -10.95 -5.21
N SER A 54 -13.07 -11.45 -5.96
CA SER A 54 -13.87 -10.63 -6.88
C SER A 54 -14.67 -9.53 -6.18
N GLU A 55 -15.15 -9.80 -4.96
CA GLU A 55 -15.92 -8.81 -4.18
C GLU A 55 -15.01 -7.80 -3.48
N ARG A 56 -13.83 -8.24 -3.01
CA ARG A 56 -13.02 -7.48 -2.04
C ARG A 56 -11.80 -6.83 -2.64
N ILE A 57 -11.33 -7.22 -3.82
CA ILE A 57 -10.08 -6.69 -4.37
C ILE A 57 -10.32 -6.05 -5.74
N SER A 58 -9.96 -4.77 -5.86
CA SER A 58 -9.91 -4.04 -7.13
C SER A 58 -8.54 -3.41 -7.34
N LEU A 59 -8.16 -3.23 -8.61
CA LEU A 59 -6.90 -2.59 -9.02
C LEU A 59 -7.22 -1.36 -9.87
N LEU A 60 -6.59 -0.24 -9.53
CA LEU A 60 -6.56 0.98 -10.32
C LEU A 60 -5.13 1.21 -10.81
N HIS A 61 -4.92 1.13 -12.13
CA HIS A 61 -3.64 1.51 -12.73
C HIS A 61 -3.58 3.03 -12.87
N ALA A 62 -2.91 3.68 -11.92
CA ALA A 62 -2.77 5.13 -11.86
C ALA A 62 -1.57 5.52 -10.99
N SER A 63 -1.05 6.74 -11.18
CA SER A 63 -0.14 7.33 -10.20
C SER A 63 -0.88 7.56 -8.89
N SER A 64 -0.31 7.11 -7.76
CA SER A 64 -0.93 7.32 -6.45
C SER A 64 -1.04 8.80 -6.08
N HIS A 65 -0.11 9.65 -6.54
CA HIS A 65 -0.20 11.10 -6.35
C HIS A 65 -1.47 11.68 -7.00
N ASP A 66 -1.77 11.24 -8.22
CA ASP A 66 -2.95 11.71 -8.96
C ASP A 66 -4.22 11.03 -8.44
N ALA A 67 -4.18 9.72 -8.23
CA ALA A 67 -5.31 8.93 -7.81
C ALA A 67 -5.85 9.39 -6.45
N LEU A 68 -4.98 9.64 -5.46
CA LEU A 68 -5.42 10.09 -4.14
C LEU A 68 -6.17 11.43 -4.23
N GLN A 69 -5.69 12.36 -5.06
CA GLN A 69 -6.34 13.67 -5.25
C GLN A 69 -7.65 13.57 -6.03
N GLN A 70 -7.66 12.77 -7.11
CA GLN A 70 -8.85 12.57 -7.94
C GLN A 70 -9.95 11.86 -7.16
N LEU A 71 -9.62 10.80 -6.42
CA LEU A 71 -10.55 10.07 -5.57
C LEU A 71 -11.10 10.94 -4.44
N ALA A 72 -10.28 11.81 -3.84
CA ALA A 72 -10.74 12.77 -2.83
C ALA A 72 -11.71 13.82 -3.41
N SER A 73 -11.61 14.10 -4.70
CA SER A 73 -12.44 15.11 -5.38
C SER A 73 -13.69 14.52 -6.04
N ASP A 74 -13.80 13.20 -6.16
CA ASP A 74 -14.95 12.53 -6.75
C ASP A 74 -16.10 12.43 -5.72
N PRO A 75 -17.23 13.14 -5.92
CA PRO A 75 -18.34 13.13 -4.97
C PRO A 75 -19.05 11.77 -4.88
N ASN A 76 -18.85 10.88 -5.87
CA ASN A 76 -19.43 9.53 -5.87
C ASN A 76 -18.47 8.50 -5.27
N PHE A 77 -17.22 8.89 -5.00
CA PHE A 77 -16.26 8.00 -4.38
C PHE A 77 -16.51 7.91 -2.88
N VAL A 78 -16.70 6.69 -2.39
CA VAL A 78 -16.80 6.44 -0.95
C VAL A 78 -15.39 6.45 -0.36
N ALA A 79 -15.05 7.49 0.39
CA ALA A 79 -13.74 7.61 1.00
C ALA A 79 -13.39 6.39 1.89
N PRO A 80 -12.15 5.85 1.82
CA PRO A 80 -11.74 4.70 2.60
C PRO A 80 -11.61 5.05 4.09
N ASP A 81 -11.85 4.06 4.96
CA ASP A 81 -11.52 4.21 6.39
C ASP A 81 -10.01 4.33 6.59
N VAL A 82 -9.25 3.54 5.82
CA VAL A 82 -7.81 3.44 5.95
C VAL A 82 -7.14 3.62 4.60
N VAL A 83 -6.10 4.47 4.55
CA VAL A 83 -5.13 4.47 3.45
C VAL A 83 -3.84 3.80 3.93
N TYR A 84 -3.34 2.84 3.17
CA TYR A 84 -2.12 2.11 3.44
C TYR A 84 -1.02 2.53 2.44
N LEU A 85 0.19 2.76 2.97
CA LEU A 85 1.37 3.18 2.21
C LEU A 85 2.57 2.29 2.59
N ASP A 86 3.21 1.67 1.61
CA ASP A 86 4.49 0.94 1.69
C ASP A 86 5.39 1.33 0.50
N PRO A 87 5.73 2.63 0.36
CA PRO A 87 6.63 3.06 -0.71
C PRO A 87 8.00 2.42 -0.52
N MET A 88 8.63 2.04 -1.64
CA MET A 88 9.92 1.36 -1.62
C MET A 88 11.02 2.29 -1.12
N TYR A 89 11.39 2.11 0.16
CA TYR A 89 12.45 2.90 0.78
C TYR A 89 13.85 2.51 0.26
N PRO A 90 14.70 3.48 -0.12
CA PRO A 90 16.05 3.20 -0.59
C PRO A 90 16.83 2.44 0.48
N HIS A 91 17.43 1.32 0.09
CA HIS A 91 18.32 0.59 0.98
C HIS A 91 19.59 1.44 1.18
N PRO A 92 19.99 1.74 2.43
CA PRO A 92 21.15 2.58 2.67
C PRO A 92 22.41 1.93 2.09
N GLU A 93 23.20 2.71 1.33
CA GLU A 93 24.41 2.25 0.64
C GLU A 93 25.41 1.54 1.57
N ASN A 94 25.38 1.90 2.85
CA ASN A 94 26.31 1.43 3.89
C ASN A 94 25.89 0.12 4.59
N LYS A 95 24.69 -0.42 4.36
CA LYS A 95 24.35 -1.77 4.82
C LYS A 95 24.80 -2.76 3.75
N LYS A 96 25.74 -3.67 4.10
CA LYS A 96 26.13 -4.82 3.27
C LYS A 96 24.87 -5.39 2.63
N LYS A 97 24.85 -5.46 1.29
CA LYS A 97 23.83 -6.17 0.49
C LYS A 97 23.73 -7.60 1.04
N THR A 98 22.92 -7.83 2.05
CA THR A 98 22.70 -9.18 2.58
C THR A 98 22.01 -9.92 1.46
N ALA A 99 22.72 -10.90 0.92
CA ALA A 99 22.44 -11.64 -0.31
C ALA A 99 21.16 -12.51 -0.25
N LEU A 100 20.22 -12.19 0.64
CA LEU A 100 18.98 -12.91 0.89
C LEU A 100 17.75 -12.00 0.76
N VAL A 101 17.85 -10.92 -0.03
CA VAL A 101 16.64 -10.40 -0.68
C VAL A 101 16.18 -11.51 -1.62
N LYS A 102 15.06 -12.18 -1.30
CA LYS A 102 14.47 -13.26 -2.12
C LYS A 102 14.51 -12.83 -3.59
N LYS A 103 14.95 -13.71 -4.50
CA LYS A 103 15.22 -13.40 -5.93
C LYS A 103 14.17 -12.47 -6.56
N GLU A 104 12.90 -12.71 -6.26
CA GLU A 104 11.73 -11.90 -6.64
C GLU A 104 11.88 -10.41 -6.28
N MET A 105 12.22 -10.09 -5.03
CA MET A 105 12.33 -8.71 -4.55
C MET A 105 13.50 -7.97 -5.18
N ARG A 106 14.56 -8.68 -5.59
CA ARG A 106 15.69 -8.08 -6.31
C ARG A 106 15.33 -7.71 -7.74
N VAL A 107 14.60 -8.60 -8.44
CA VAL A 107 14.07 -8.31 -9.79
C VAL A 107 13.08 -7.15 -9.74
N PHE A 108 12.21 -7.15 -8.72
CA PHE A 108 11.24 -6.07 -8.50
C PHE A 108 11.92 -4.72 -8.23
N GLN A 109 12.92 -4.69 -7.34
CA GLN A 109 13.71 -3.48 -7.07
C GLN A 109 14.44 -2.95 -8.30
N SER A 110 14.98 -3.82 -9.16
CA SER A 110 15.62 -3.38 -10.41
C SER A 110 14.64 -2.82 -11.44
N LEU A 111 13.36 -3.23 -11.36
CA LEU A 111 12.32 -2.78 -12.29
C LEU A 111 11.75 -1.42 -11.86
N VAL A 112 11.43 -1.26 -10.58
CA VAL A 112 10.67 -0.10 -10.06
C VAL A 112 11.58 1.03 -9.56
N GLY A 113 12.78 0.72 -9.05
CA GLY A 113 13.67 1.73 -8.46
C GLY A 113 13.16 2.30 -7.13
N ALA A 114 13.84 3.31 -6.57
CA ALA A 114 13.42 3.93 -5.31
C ALA A 114 12.32 4.97 -5.53
N ASP A 115 11.35 5.03 -4.60
CA ASP A 115 10.29 6.03 -4.62
C ASP A 115 10.78 7.34 -3.98
N ASN A 116 11.52 8.13 -4.75
CA ASN A 116 12.08 9.41 -4.28
C ASN A 116 11.00 10.47 -3.97
N ASP A 117 9.79 10.25 -4.47
CA ASP A 117 8.60 11.09 -4.34
C ASP A 117 7.61 10.59 -3.28
N ALA A 118 7.99 9.57 -2.50
CA ALA A 118 7.14 8.93 -1.50
C ALA A 118 6.63 9.90 -0.42
N ASP A 119 7.44 10.89 -0.03
CA ASP A 119 7.05 11.87 1.00
C ASP A 119 5.81 12.67 0.59
N ALA A 120 5.60 12.90 -0.71
CA ALA A 120 4.43 13.61 -1.22
C ALA A 120 3.13 12.79 -1.15
N LEU A 121 3.18 11.51 -0.78
CA LEU A 121 1.99 10.66 -0.62
C LEU A 121 1.27 10.87 0.72
N LEU A 122 1.97 11.35 1.75
CA LEU A 122 1.39 11.37 3.10
C LEU A 122 0.21 12.34 3.24
N GLU A 123 0.38 13.57 2.76
CA GLU A 123 -0.64 14.60 2.87
C GLU A 123 -1.93 14.25 2.12
N PRO A 124 -1.91 13.85 0.82
CA PRO A 124 -3.14 13.46 0.14
C PRO A 124 -3.76 12.19 0.75
N ALA A 125 -2.96 11.25 1.29
CA ALA A 125 -3.50 10.10 2.01
C ALA A 125 -4.26 10.51 3.28
N LEU A 126 -3.75 11.49 4.02
CA LEU A 126 -4.40 12.02 5.23
C LEU A 126 -5.69 12.79 4.91
N GLN A 127 -5.77 13.43 3.76
CA GLN A 127 -6.98 14.11 3.30
C GLN A 127 -8.06 13.13 2.85
N LEU A 128 -7.65 11.99 2.26
CA LEU A 128 -8.58 11.00 1.73
C LEU A 128 -9.11 10.03 2.80
N ALA A 129 -8.28 9.60 3.76
CA ALA A 129 -8.67 8.61 4.75
C ALA A 129 -9.68 9.17 5.77
N GLN A 130 -10.72 8.41 6.10
CA GLN A 130 -11.68 8.82 7.13
C GLN A 130 -11.18 8.58 8.55
N LYS A 131 -10.40 7.51 8.77
CA LYS A 131 -10.03 7.05 10.12
C LYS A 131 -8.52 7.07 10.33
N ARG A 132 -7.74 6.45 9.45
CA ARG A 132 -6.30 6.26 9.65
C ARG A 132 -5.51 6.26 8.35
N VAL A 133 -4.27 6.74 8.42
CA VAL A 133 -3.24 6.42 7.44
C VAL A 133 -2.21 5.51 8.11
N VAL A 134 -1.86 4.42 7.44
CA VAL A 134 -0.86 3.46 7.93
C VAL A 134 0.30 3.44 6.96
N VAL A 135 1.51 3.68 7.45
CA VAL A 135 2.73 3.68 6.65
C VAL A 135 3.67 2.60 7.14
N LYS A 136 3.96 1.61 6.30
CA LYS A 136 4.98 0.61 6.57
C LYS A 136 6.36 1.18 6.29
N ARG A 137 7.28 0.98 7.23
CA ARG A 137 8.65 1.48 7.17
C ARG A 137 9.63 0.43 7.70
N PRO A 138 10.85 0.34 7.18
CA PRO A 138 11.94 -0.31 7.89
C PRO A 138 12.12 0.33 9.27
N ASP A 139 12.50 -0.47 10.26
CA ASP A 139 12.75 -0.02 11.65
C ASP A 139 13.67 1.21 11.75
N TYR A 140 14.72 1.27 10.91
CA TYR A 140 15.70 2.35 10.87
C TYR A 140 15.31 3.57 10.01
N ALA A 141 14.28 3.47 9.17
CA ALA A 141 13.95 4.56 8.24
C ALA A 141 13.33 5.74 8.99
N PRO A 142 13.53 7.01 8.59
CA PRO A 142 12.82 8.15 9.17
C PRO A 142 11.31 8.01 8.93
N TRP A 143 10.49 8.84 9.60
CA TRP A 143 9.06 8.91 9.29
C TRP A 143 8.83 9.49 7.90
N LEU A 144 7.77 9.04 7.23
CA LEU A 144 7.39 9.58 5.92
C LEU A 144 7.10 11.08 6.03
N SER A 145 7.62 11.87 5.10
CA SER A 145 7.53 13.34 5.11
C SER A 145 8.03 13.99 6.43
N ASN A 146 8.91 13.31 7.17
CA ASN A 146 9.39 13.72 8.51
C ASN A 146 8.27 14.03 9.52
N ARG A 147 7.06 13.48 9.33
CA ARG A 147 5.91 13.73 10.20
C ARG A 147 5.80 12.62 11.25
N LYS A 148 5.73 13.00 12.53
CA LYS A 148 5.58 12.01 13.61
C LYS A 148 4.20 11.34 13.55
N PRO A 149 4.11 10.00 13.55
CA PRO A 149 2.82 9.30 13.63
C PRO A 149 2.21 9.41 15.03
N SER A 150 0.90 9.20 15.13
CA SER A 150 0.17 9.17 16.40
C SER A 150 0.63 8.00 17.27
N MET A 151 0.91 6.86 16.65
CA MET A 151 1.50 5.68 17.27
C MET A 151 2.28 4.86 16.23
N ALA A 152 3.12 3.93 16.67
CA ALA A 152 3.80 3.00 15.79
C ALA A 152 3.64 1.56 16.32
N MET A 153 3.42 0.61 15.42
CA MET A 153 3.43 -0.82 15.73
C MET A 153 4.74 -1.43 15.23
N GLU A 154 5.61 -1.83 16.16
CA GLU A 154 6.93 -2.37 15.83
C GLU A 154 6.88 -3.88 15.59
N THR A 155 7.66 -4.34 14.62
CA THR A 155 7.91 -5.75 14.34
C THR A 155 9.43 -5.99 14.26
N LYS A 156 9.86 -7.24 14.07
CA LYS A 156 11.29 -7.61 14.08
C LYS A 156 12.17 -6.85 13.07
N LYS A 157 11.62 -6.38 11.95
CA LYS A 157 12.39 -5.70 10.87
C LYS A 157 11.73 -4.44 10.31
N ASN A 158 10.45 -4.27 10.57
CA ASN A 158 9.64 -3.16 10.07
C ASN A 158 8.84 -2.56 11.21
N ARG A 159 8.29 -1.38 10.99
CA ARG A 159 7.25 -0.79 11.82
C ARG A 159 6.12 -0.28 10.94
N PHE A 160 4.95 -0.12 11.55
CA PHE A 160 3.79 0.50 10.93
C PHE A 160 3.51 1.81 11.67
N ASP A 161 3.84 2.92 11.02
CA ASP A 161 3.56 4.28 11.50
C ASP A 161 2.07 4.57 11.27
N VAL A 162 1.30 4.84 12.33
CA VAL A 162 -0.15 5.04 12.28
C VAL A 162 -0.50 6.49 12.59
N TYR A 163 -1.14 7.15 11.64
CA TYR A 163 -1.68 8.50 11.77
C TYR A 163 -3.19 8.39 11.99
N VAL A 164 -3.66 8.80 13.18
CA VAL A 164 -5.07 8.71 13.56
C VAL A 164 -5.77 10.02 13.19
N ILE A 165 -6.85 9.91 12.41
CA ILE A 165 -7.72 11.02 11.98
C ILE A 165 -8.99 11.02 12.84
N ALA A 166 -9.60 9.84 13.00
CA ALA A 166 -10.79 9.65 13.82
C ALA A 166 -10.79 8.26 14.48
N ALA A 167 -11.64 8.09 15.50
CA ALA A 167 -11.85 6.80 16.13
C ALA A 167 -12.46 5.79 15.14
N MET A 168 -11.97 4.54 15.20
CA MET A 168 -12.63 3.41 14.54
C MET A 168 -13.95 3.17 15.27
N SER A 169 -15.06 3.24 14.56
CA SER A 169 -16.34 2.76 15.10
C SER A 169 -16.23 1.24 15.22
N GLY A 170 -16.52 0.69 16.40
CA GLY A 170 -16.71 -0.76 16.52
C GLY A 170 -18.05 -1.11 15.87
N GLU A 171 -18.02 -1.98 14.87
CA GLU A 171 -19.19 -2.75 14.46
C GLU A 171 -19.20 -4.10 15.21
#